data_AF-A0A7D5KK02-F1
#
_entry.id   AF-A0A7D5KK02-F1
#
_cell.length_a   1.000
_cell.length_b   1.000
_cell.length_c   1.000
_cell.angle_alpha   90.00
_cell.angle_beta   90.00
_cell.angle_gamma   90.00
#
_symmetry.space_group_name_H-M   'P 1'
#
loop_
_entity.id
_entity.type
_entity.pdbx_description
1 polymer ?
#
loop_
_entity_poly.entity_id
_entity_poly.type
_entity_poly.pdbx_seq_one_letter_code
_entity_poly.pdbx_strand_id
1 'polypeptide(L)' 'MQHLRKKHGHDLENWWQARYGYGFERLTESEARYLERSPDADTIRNRIIAAEKAGG' A
#
# COMPACT_ATOMS: atom_id res chain seq x y z
N MET A 1 -11.08 2.54 0.18
CA MET A 1 -10.02 3.30 0.90
C MET A 1 -10.08 3.20 2.43
N GLN A 2 -11.23 3.37 3.12
CA GLN A 2 -11.26 3.32 4.60
C GLN A 2 -10.97 1.93 5.21
N HIS A 3 -11.27 0.85 4.50
CA HIS A 3 -11.03 -0.52 4.98
C HIS A 3 -9.55 -0.88 5.04
N LEU A 4 -8.74 -0.43 4.08
CA LEU A 4 -7.30 -0.68 4.03
C LEU A 4 -6.57 -0.02 5.21
N ARG A 5 -6.95 1.23 5.50
CA ARG A 5 -6.45 2.00 6.66
C ARG A 5 -6.85 1.35 7.99
N LYS A 6 -8.10 0.88 8.10
CA LYS A 6 -8.56 0.15 9.30
C LYS A 6 -7.87 -1.20 9.50
N LYS A 7 -7.57 -1.92 8.41
CA LYS A 7 -7.06 -3.29 8.45
C LYS A 7 -5.53 -3.35 8.63
N HIS A 8 -4.79 -2.45 7.99
CA HIS A 8 -3.32 -2.44 8.01
C HIS A 8 -2.73 -1.31 8.87
N GLY A 9 -3.58 -0.39 9.36
CA GLY A 9 -3.25 0.57 10.41
C GLY A 9 -2.32 1.71 9.99
N HIS A 10 -2.00 2.55 10.97
CA HIS A 10 -1.10 3.70 10.84
C HIS A 10 0.33 3.34 10.44
N ASP A 11 0.82 2.13 10.73
CA ASP A 11 2.20 1.75 10.46
C ASP A 11 2.52 1.64 8.96
N LEU A 12 1.56 1.12 8.18
CA LEU A 12 1.70 1.09 6.73
C LEU A 12 1.58 2.50 6.12
N GLU A 13 0.68 3.32 6.66
CA GLU A 13 0.48 4.71 6.20
C GLU A 13 1.71 5.58 6.49
N ASN A 14 2.31 5.45 7.68
CA ASN A 14 3.54 6.14 8.05
C ASN A 14 4.71 5.74 7.14
N TRP A 15 4.89 4.43 6.91
CA TRP A 15 5.92 3.95 5.98
C TRP A 15 5.67 4.47 4.55
N TRP A 16 4.41 4.46 4.11
CA TRP A 16 4.04 4.91 2.78
C TRP A 16 4.31 6.42 2.62
N GLN A 17 3.90 7.24 3.58
CA GLN A 17 4.22 8.67 3.58
C GLN A 17 5.73 8.93 3.66
N ALA A 18 6.49 8.17 4.45
CA ALA A 18 7.93 8.31 4.51
C ALA A 18 8.61 7.97 3.16
N ARG A 19 8.06 7.03 2.39
CA ARG A 19 8.60 6.63 1.08
C ARG A 19 8.19 7.54 -0.07
N TYR A 20 6.91 7.92 -0.13
CA TYR A 20 6.32 8.62 -1.28
C TYR A 20 5.95 10.09 -1.00
N GLY A 21 5.88 10.51 0.26
CA GLY A 21 5.50 11.86 0.67
C GLY A 21 3.99 12.15 0.65
N TYR A 22 3.15 11.16 0.32
CA TYR A 22 1.68 11.27 0.27
C TYR A 22 1.04 9.97 0.76
N GLY A 23 -0.24 9.98 1.15
CA GLY A 23 -0.92 8.76 1.64
C GLY A 23 -1.42 7.81 0.53
N PHE A 24 -2.28 6.84 0.89
CA PHE A 24 -2.92 5.92 -0.06
C PHE A 24 -3.87 6.60 -1.08
N GLU A 25 -4.07 7.91 -0.96
CA GLU A 25 -4.84 8.76 -1.86
C GLU A 25 -4.35 8.79 -3.31
N ARG A 26 -3.09 8.39 -3.56
CA ARG A 26 -2.53 8.27 -4.92
C ARG A 26 -2.66 6.88 -5.52
N LEU A 27 -3.18 5.90 -4.76
CA LEU A 27 -3.46 4.58 -5.29
C LEU A 27 -4.68 4.61 -6.20
N THR A 28 -4.56 3.97 -7.35
CA THR A 28 -5.71 3.65 -8.19
C THR A 28 -6.59 2.59 -7.50
N GLU A 29 -7.86 2.50 -7.89
CA GLU A 29 -8.76 1.46 -7.36
C GLU A 29 -8.22 0.05 -7.57
N SER A 30 -7.53 -0.19 -8.69
CA SER A 30 -6.90 -1.47 -9.00
C SER A 30 -5.81 -1.82 -8.00
N GLU A 31 -4.93 -0.87 -7.68
CA GLU A 31 -3.87 -1.07 -6.69
C GLU A 31 -4.45 -1.24 -5.29
N ALA A 32 -5.40 -0.39 -4.89
CA ALA A 32 -6.06 -0.51 -3.59
C ALA A 32 -6.70 -1.90 -3.41
N ARG A 33 -7.44 -2.39 -4.41
CA ARG A 33 -8.06 -3.73 -4.39
C ARG A 33 -7.01 -4.84 -4.31
N TYR A 34 -5.86 -4.65 -4.95
CA TYR A 34 -4.74 -5.59 -4.89
C TYR A 34 -4.11 -5.64 -3.49
N LEU A 35 -3.99 -4.46 -2.85
CA LEU A 35 -3.48 -4.34 -1.49
C LEU A 35 -4.47 -4.90 -0.46
N GLU A 36 -5.78 -4.70 -0.62
CA GLU A 36 -6.82 -5.23 0.30
C GLU A 36 -6.83 -6.77 0.39
N ARG A 37 -6.41 -7.45 -0.69
CA ARG A 37 -6.23 -8.90 -0.72
C ARG A 37 -5.05 -9.40 0.11
N SER A 38 -4.15 -8.51 0.52
CA SER A 38 -2.99 -8.90 1.32
C SER A 38 -3.40 -9.05 2.79
N PRO A 39 -2.87 -10.05 3.51
CA PRO A 39 -3.17 -10.25 4.92
C PRO A 39 -2.43 -9.25 5.82
N ASP A 40 -1.20 -8.86 5.45
CA ASP A 40 -0.29 -8.08 6.31
C ASP A 40 0.33 -6.87 5.60
N ALA A 41 0.65 -5.84 6.39
CA ALA A 41 1.33 -4.63 5.92
C ALA A 41 2.70 -4.93 5.27
N ASP A 42 3.43 -5.92 5.78
CA ASP A 42 4.74 -6.28 5.24
C ASP A 42 4.64 -6.95 3.86
N THR A 43 3.59 -7.76 3.66
CA THR A 43 3.26 -8.33 2.34
C THR A 43 2.90 -7.22 1.35
N ILE A 44 2.16 -6.20 1.81
CA ILE A 44 1.82 -5.03 1.00
C ILE A 44 3.09 -4.30 0.57
N ARG A 45 4.01 -3.99 1.50
CA ARG A 45 5.29 -3.34 1.21
C ARG A 45 6.08 -4.10 0.15
N ASN A 46 6.29 -5.41 0.37
CA ASN A 46 7.02 -6.25 -0.57
C ASN A 46 6.37 -6.28 -1.97
N ARG A 47 5.04 -6.32 -2.04
CA ARG A 47 4.31 -6.29 -3.32
C ARG A 47 4.45 -4.97 -4.05
N ILE A 48 4.39 -3.84 -3.34
CA ILE A 48 4.59 -2.51 -3.95
C ILE A 48 6.01 -2.43 -4.54
N ILE A 49 7.02 -2.82 -3.77
CA ILE A 49 8.42 -2.85 -4.22
C ILE A 49 8.59 -3.78 -5.43
N ALA A 50 7.93 -4.94 -5.42
CA ALA A 50 7.97 -5.87 -6.55
C ALA A 50 7.28 -5.31 -7.80
N ALA A 51 6.13 -4.63 -7.64
CA ALA A 51 5.41 -3.98 -8.74
C ALA A 51 6.22 -2.83 -9.35
N GLU A 52 6.87 -2.00 -8.53
CA GLU A 52 7.79 -0.95 -9.00
C GLU A 52 8.95 -1.55 -9.82
N LYS A 53 9.51 -2.69 -9.39
CA LYS A 53 10.59 -3.36 -10.15
C LYS A 53 10.12 -4.02 -11.44
N ALA A 54 8.87 -4.45 -11.52
CA ALA A 54 8.34 -5.15 -12.69
C ALA A 54 7.87 -4.20 -13.82
N GLY A 55 7.68 -2.91 -13.51
CA GLY A 55 7.25 -1.88 -14.46
C GLY A 55 8.37 -0.97 -14.99
N GLY A 56 9.64 -1.36 -14.82
CA GLY A 56 10.83 -0.63 -15.30
C GLY A 56 11.30 -1.10 -16.67
#